data_AF-A0A736RAS0-F1
#
_entry.id   AF-A0A736RAS0-F1
#
_cell.length_a   1.000
_cell.length_b   1.000
_cell.length_c   1.000
_cell.angle_alpha   90.00
_cell.angle_beta   90.00
_cell.angle_gamma   90.00
#
_symmetry.space_group_name_H-M   'P 1'
#
loop_
_entity.id
_entity.type
_entity.pdbx_description
1 polymer ?
#
loop_
_entity_poly.entity_id
_entity_poly.type
_entity_poly.pdbx_seq_one_letter_code
_entity_poly.pdbx_strand_id
1 'polypeptide(L)' 'MSLKQEYQAFIAKVRKDGGRLLKFPCPHCQEDIETLAAPGKAVWDTLATCPHCEGAFIKVVTATQVETATLDGEM' A
#
# COMPACT_ATOMS: atom_id res chain seq x y z
N MET A 1 8.92 -4.43 -16.68
CA MET A 1 9.49 -3.85 -15.44
C MET A 1 9.10 -4.75 -14.29
N SER A 2 9.87 -4.84 -13.21
CA SER A 2 9.45 -5.63 -12.05
C SER A 2 8.41 -4.89 -11.22
N LEU A 3 7.58 -5.62 -10.46
CA LEU A 3 6.59 -5.03 -9.55
C LEU A 3 7.22 -4.00 -8.60
N LYS A 4 8.42 -4.31 -8.10
CA LYS A 4 9.19 -3.41 -7.24
C LYS A 4 9.59 -2.11 -7.94
N GLN A 5 9.98 -2.16 -9.21
CA GLN A 5 10.34 -0.96 -9.97
C GLN A 5 9.12 -0.07 -10.22
N GLU A 6 7.98 -0.66 -10.58
CA GLU A 6 6.73 0.07 -10.81
C GLU A 6 6.24 0.75 -9.52
N TYR A 7 6.30 0.02 -8.40
CA TYR A 7 6.03 0.57 -7.07
C TYR A 7 6.94 1.76 -6.74
N GLN A 8 8.26 1.63 -6.92
CA GLN A 8 9.20 2.72 -6.62
C GLN A 8 8.96 3.96 -7.50
N ALA A 9 8.66 3.74 -8.79
CA ALA A 9 8.31 4.83 -9.71
C ALA A 9 7.02 5.55 -9.28
N PHE A 10 6.01 4.81 -8.84
CA PHE A 10 4.77 5.37 -8.31
C PHE A 10 5.03 6.22 -7.05
N ILE A 11 5.78 5.70 -6.07
CA ILE A 11 6.10 6.41 -4.84
C ILE A 11 6.92 7.68 -5.11
N ALA A 12 7.92 7.59 -5.99
CA ALA A 12 8.72 8.74 -6.39
C ALA A 12 7.86 9.83 -7.05
N LYS A 13 6.91 9.43 -7.92
CA LYS A 13 5.97 10.36 -8.55
C LYS A 13 5.08 11.04 -7.52
N VAL A 14 4.45 10.28 -6.63
CA VAL A 14 3.58 10.83 -5.57
C VAL A 14 4.33 11.81 -4.68
N ARG A 15 5.57 11.47 -4.29
CA ARG A 15 6.42 12.33 -3.46
C ARG A 15 6.77 13.63 -4.19
N LYS A 16 7.09 13.55 -5.48
CA LYS A 16 7.38 14.72 -6.32
C LYS A 16 6.16 15.64 -6.47
N ASP A 17 4.97 15.06 -6.58
CA ASP A 17 3.71 15.78 -6.72
C ASP A 17 3.21 16.35 -5.37
N GLY A 18 3.96 16.17 -4.27
CA GLY A 18 3.59 16.63 -2.93
C GLY A 18 2.48 15.81 -2.27
N GLY A 19 2.19 14.62 -2.80
CA GLY A 19 1.21 13.71 -2.23
C GLY A 19 1.65 13.16 -0.89
N ARG A 20 0.70 13.06 0.05
CA ARG A 20 0.96 12.47 1.37
C ARG A 20 1.09 10.97 1.25
N LEU A 21 2.26 10.44 1.63
CA LEU A 21 2.49 9.00 1.72
C LEU A 21 2.26 8.52 3.15
N LEU A 22 1.62 7.37 3.29
CA LEU A 22 1.46 6.64 4.54
C LEU A 22 2.32 5.40 4.49
N LYS A 23 3.02 5.14 5.60
CA LYS A 23 3.89 3.98 5.78
C LYS A 23 3.18 2.95 6.65
N PHE A 24 3.23 1.69 6.26
CA PHE A 24 2.62 0.58 6.99
C PHE A 24 3.40 -0.72 6.75
N PRO A 25 3.42 -1.64 7.73
CA PRO A 25 4.05 -2.95 7.56
C PRO A 25 3.18 -3.86 6.68
N CYS A 26 3.83 -4.61 5.80
CA CYS A 26 3.20 -5.69 5.05
C CYS A 26 2.66 -6.76 6.00
N PRO A 27 1.41 -7.25 5.86
CA PRO A 27 0.89 -8.27 6.74
C PRO A 27 1.55 -9.65 6.54
N HIS A 28 2.22 -9.88 5.40
CA HIS A 28 2.88 -11.14 5.07
C HIS A 28 4.35 -11.21 5.53
N CYS A 29 5.14 -10.22 5.14
CA CYS A 29 6.60 -10.22 5.38
C CYS A 29 7.05 -9.17 6.40
N GLN A 30 6.14 -8.37 6.94
CA GLN A 30 6.39 -7.26 7.86
C GLN A 30 7.30 -6.14 7.34
N GLU A 31 7.79 -6.24 6.11
CA GLU A 31 8.52 -5.15 5.45
C GLU A 31 7.65 -3.91 5.29
N ASP A 32 8.28 -2.75 5.44
CA ASP A 32 7.60 -1.48 5.32
C ASP A 32 7.26 -1.16 3.86
N ILE A 33 6.00 -0.75 3.65
CA ILE A 33 5.46 -0.29 2.38
C ILE A 33 4.90 1.12 2.56
N GLU A 34 5.04 1.94 1.51
CA GLU A 34 4.42 3.26 1.42
C GLU A 34 3.22 3.22 0.46
N THR A 35 2.21 4.03 0.72
CA THR A 35 1.10 4.22 -0.22
C THR A 35 0.55 5.64 -0.15
N LEU A 36 -0.12 6.08 -1.20
CA LEU A 36 -0.77 7.39 -1.24
C LEU A 36 -1.94 7.42 -0.24
N ALA A 37 -1.96 8.43 0.63
CA ALA A 37 -3.09 8.70 1.51
C ALA A 37 -4.34 9.04 0.70
N ALA A 38 -5.50 8.56 1.14
CA ALA A 38 -6.76 8.92 0.50
C ALA A 38 -7.06 10.42 0.71
N PRO A 39 -7.57 11.14 -0.30
CA PRO A 39 -7.84 12.57 -0.20
C PRO A 39 -9.08 12.85 0.64
N GLY A 40 -9.00 13.87 1.51
CA GLY A 40 -10.14 14.36 2.29
C GLY A 40 -10.74 13.30 3.22
N LYS A 41 -12.00 12.93 2.98
CA LYS A 41 -12.74 11.90 3.74
C LYS A 41 -12.93 10.60 2.95
N ALA A 42 -12.20 10.42 1.84
CA ALA A 42 -12.26 9.21 1.06
C ALA A 42 -11.66 8.03 1.82
N VAL A 43 -12.20 6.85 1.54
CA VAL A 43 -11.68 5.57 2.01
C VAL A 43 -11.49 4.70 0.77
N TRP A 44 -10.31 4.12 0.62
CA TRP A 44 -9.97 3.26 -0.52
C TRP A 44 -9.74 1.84 -0.04
N ASP A 45 -10.67 0.94 -0.33
CA ASP A 45 -10.49 -0.49 -0.22
C ASP A 45 -9.90 -1.02 -1.54
N THR A 46 -8.70 -1.59 -1.47
CA THR A 46 -7.99 -2.05 -2.68
C THR A 46 -7.26 -3.35 -2.40
N LEU A 47 -7.26 -4.24 -3.40
CA LEU A 47 -6.35 -5.37 -3.44
C LEU A 47 -4.96 -4.86 -3.85
N ALA A 48 -3.94 -5.17 -3.06
CA ALA A 48 -2.57 -4.78 -3.27
C ALA A 48 -1.64 -5.98 -3.20
N THR A 49 -0.53 -5.90 -3.93
CA THR A 49 0.53 -6.91 -3.90
C THR A 49 1.78 -6.30 -3.28
N CYS A 50 2.38 -7.00 -2.32
CA CYS A 50 3.59 -6.54 -1.65
C CYS A 50 4.76 -6.49 -2.66
N PRO A 51 5.46 -5.36 -2.81
CA PRO A 51 6.59 -5.25 -3.73
C PRO A 51 7.86 -5.99 -3.24
N HIS A 52 7.85 -6.52 -2.01
CA HIS A 52 8.99 -7.21 -1.40
C HIS A 52 8.84 -8.73 -1.40
N CYS A 53 7.65 -9.24 -1.02
CA CYS A 53 7.38 -10.68 -0.94
C CYS A 53 6.34 -11.17 -1.95
N GLU A 54 5.78 -10.28 -2.77
CA GLU A 54 4.76 -10.59 -3.79
C GLU A 54 3.44 -11.18 -3.25
N GLY A 55 3.27 -11.20 -1.92
CA GLY A 55 2.03 -11.60 -1.27
C GLY A 55 0.90 -10.60 -1.53
N ALA A 56 -0.28 -11.11 -1.87
CA ALA A 56 -1.49 -10.31 -2.06
C ALA A 56 -2.23 -10.07 -0.73
N PHE A 57 -2.69 -8.85 -0.52
CA PHE A 57 -3.43 -8.45 0.67
C PHE A 57 -4.44 -7.35 0.34
N ILE A 58 -5.48 -7.23 1.14
CA ILE A 58 -6.40 -6.09 1.06
C ILE A 58 -5.84 -4.98 1.93
N LYS A 59 -5.91 -3.74 1.43
CA LYS A 59 -5.67 -2.55 2.23
C LYS A 59 -6.86 -1.60 2.18
N VAL A 60 -7.15 -1.00 3.33
CA VAL A 60 -8.10 0.10 3.49
C VAL A 60 -7.28 1.34 3.83
N VAL A 61 -7.30 2.32 2.93
CA VAL A 61 -6.50 3.54 3.05
C VAL A 61 -7.39 4.73 3.32
N THR A 62 -7.06 5.49 4.36
CA THR A 62 -7.69 6.77 4.70
C THR A 62 -6.68 7.91 4.52
N ALA A 63 -7.05 9.13 4.91
CA ALA A 63 -6.14 10.28 4.89
C ALA A 63 -4.96 10.17 5.88
N THR A 64 -5.07 9.32 6.90
CA THR A 64 -4.10 9.25 8.01
C THR A 64 -3.64 7.85 8.37
N GLN A 65 -4.35 6.81 7.95
CA GLN A 65 -4.09 5.44 8.36
C GLN A 65 -4.26 4.46 7.19
N VAL A 66 -3.52 3.36 7.27
CA VAL A 66 -3.70 2.19 6.42
C VAL A 66 -3.99 1.00 7.32
N GLU A 67 -5.06 0.28 7.03
CA GLU A 67 -5.38 -1.00 7.63
C GLU A 67 -5.17 -2.09 6.58
N THR A 68 -4.62 -3.22 6.97
CA THR A 68 -4.35 -4.34 6.05
C THR A 68 -4.98 -5.62 6.57
N ALA A 69 -5.43 -6.46 5.64
CA ALA A 69 -5.95 -7.79 5.92
C ALA A 69 -5.35 -8.78 4.92
N THR A 70 -4.87 -9.92 5.42
CA THR A 70 -4.48 -11.03 4.56
C THR A 70 -5.72 -11.70 3.97
N LEU A 71 -5.57 -12.30 2.80
CA LEU A 71 -6.62 -13.09 2.16
C LEU A 71 -6.61 -14.55 2.61
N ASP A 72 -5.76 -14.90 3.58
CA ASP A 72 -5.62 -16.24 4.17
C ASP A 72 -6.78 -16.54 5.13
N GLY A 73 -8.01 -16.36 4.64
CA GLY A 73 -9.19 -16.93 5.27
C GLY A 73 -9.12 -18.44 5.13
N GLU A 74 -8.64 -19.12 6.17
CA GLU A 74 -9.05 -20.50 6.46
C GLU A 74 -10.59 -20.50 6.47
N MET A 75 -11.18 -21.19 5.50
CA MET A 75 -12.60 -21.56 5.48
C MET A 75 -12.81 -22.85 6.26
#